data_AF-A0A954ZC46-F1
#
_entry.id   AF-A0A954ZC46-F1
#
_cell.length_a   1.000
_cell.length_b   1.000
_cell.length_c   1.000
_cell.angle_alpha   90.00
_cell.angle_beta   90.00
_cell.angle_gamma   90.00
#
_symmetry.space_group_name_H-M   'P 1'
#
loop_
_entity.id
_entity.type
_entity.pdbx_description
1 polymer ?
#
loop_
_entity_poly.entity_id
_entity_poly.type
_entity_poly.pdbx_seq_one_letter_code
_entity_poly.pdbx_strand_id
1 'polypeptide(L)' 'SSTVEDLLQTLARRHPSEFDAHVWRAPGQLLPSLMVCVGDQSIGNDLSRSLADGDEILLVSPVSGG' A
#
# COMPACT_ATOMS: atom_id res chain seq x y z
N SER A 1 10.50 11.12 -9.34
CA SER A 1 10.35 10.00 -8.39
C SER A 1 8.88 9.67 -8.33
N SER A 2 8.53 8.39 -8.33
CA SER A 2 7.20 7.94 -7.91
C SER A 2 7.22 7.78 -6.38
N THR A 3 6.07 7.94 -5.75
CA THR A 3 5.88 7.64 -4.34
C THR A 3 5.14 6.32 -4.17
N VAL A 4 5.09 5.81 -2.94
CA VAL A 4 4.24 4.67 -2.59
C VAL A 4 2.78 4.98 -2.90
N GLU A 5 2.32 6.21 -2.60
CA GLU A 5 0.97 6.64 -2.94
C GLU A 5 0.68 6.52 -4.44
N ASP A 6 1.57 7.02 -5.29
CA ASP A 6 1.41 6.96 -6.76
C ASP A 6 1.27 5.52 -7.27
N LEU A 7 2.07 4.60 -6.70
CA LEU A 7 2.00 3.18 -7.05
C LEU A 7 0.66 2.59 -6.63
N LEU A 8 0.23 2.79 -5.39
CA LEU A 8 -1.02 2.24 -4.88
C LEU A 8 -2.24 2.79 -5.65
N GLN A 9 -2.25 4.08 -5.98
CA GLN A 9 -3.29 4.68 -6.83
C GLN A 9 -3.28 4.09 -8.26
N THR A 10 -2.09 3.73 -8.78
CA THR A 10 -1.97 3.09 -10.09
C THR A 10 -2.49 1.65 -10.07
N LEU A 11 -2.21 0.90 -9.00
CA LEU A 11 -2.75 -0.45 -8.78
C LEU A 11 -4.28 -0.42 -8.60
N ALA A 12 -4.80 0.53 -7.83
CA ALA A 12 -6.23 0.77 -7.67
C ALA A 12 -6.93 1.00 -9.01
N ARG A 13 -6.38 1.88 -9.86
CA ARG A 13 -6.94 2.12 -11.21
C ARG A 13 -6.92 0.88 -12.11
N ARG A 14 -5.94 -0.02 -11.93
CA ARG A 14 -5.82 -1.26 -12.70
C ARG A 14 -6.72 -2.38 -12.16
N HIS A 15 -7.03 -2.39 -10.86
CA HIS A 15 -7.78 -3.44 -10.16
C HIS A 15 -8.85 -2.87 -9.21
N PRO A 16 -9.82 -2.09 -9.70
CA PRO A 16 -10.62 -1.17 -8.88
C PRO A 16 -11.49 -1.82 -7.80
N SER A 17 -12.12 -2.96 -8.06
CA SER A 17 -13.08 -3.54 -7.09
C SER A 17 -12.41 -4.32 -5.96
N GLU A 18 -11.35 -5.06 -6.26
CA GLU A 18 -10.69 -5.95 -5.30
C GLU A 18 -9.58 -5.23 -4.54
N PHE A 19 -8.82 -4.37 -5.21
CA PHE A 19 -7.72 -3.66 -4.57
C PHE A 19 -8.23 -2.62 -3.58
N ASP A 20 -9.20 -1.79 -3.98
CA ASP A 20 -9.69 -0.71 -3.12
C ASP A 20 -10.31 -1.24 -1.83
N ALA A 21 -11.10 -2.31 -1.91
CA ALA A 21 -11.76 -2.92 -0.76
C ALA A 21 -10.77 -3.48 0.28
N HIS A 22 -9.55 -3.81 -0.13
CA HIS A 22 -8.52 -4.42 0.73
C HIS A 22 -7.36 -3.49 1.08
N VAL A 23 -7.30 -2.30 0.48
CA VAL A 23 -6.19 -1.36 0.68
C VAL A 23 -6.66 -0.04 1.29
N TRP A 24 -7.78 0.52 0.82
CA TRP A 24 -8.22 1.86 1.20
C TRP A 24 -9.40 1.83 2.16
N ARG A 25 -9.31 2.63 3.23
CA ARG A 25 -10.45 2.97 4.09
C ARG A 25 -11.26 4.13 3.50
N ALA A 26 -10.54 5.11 2.96
CA ALA A 26 -11.04 6.33 2.33
C ALA A 26 -9.98 6.80 1.31
N PRO A 27 -10.31 7.75 0.42
CA PRO A 27 -9.33 8.28 -0.53
C PRO A 27 -8.05 8.77 0.17
N GLY A 28 -6.90 8.19 -0.19
CA GLY A 28 -5.59 8.51 0.40
C GLY A 28 -5.35 7.95 1.81
N GLN A 29 -6.29 7.18 2.38
CA GLN A 29 -6.16 6.61 3.72
C GLN A 29 -6.19 5.08 3.66
N LEU A 30 -5.08 4.45 4.06
CA LEU A 30 -5.00 2.99 4.14
C LEU A 30 -5.97 2.41 5.17
N LEU A 31 -6.35 1.14 4.97
CA LEU A 31 -6.95 0.35 6.04
C LEU A 31 -5.99 0.30 7.24
N PRO A 32 -6.46 0.57 8.47
CA PRO A 32 -5.60 0.58 9.66
C PRO A 32 -4.89 -0.75 9.94
N SER A 33 -5.45 -1.84 9.43
CA SER A 33 -4.89 -3.18 9.54
C SER A 33 -3.79 -3.45 8.50
N LEU A 34 -3.69 -2.66 7.43
CA LEU A 34 -2.73 -2.91 6.36
C LEU A 34 -1.35 -2.38 6.76
N MET A 35 -0.35 -3.25 6.68
CA MET A 35 1.06 -2.85 6.81
C MET A 35 1.69 -2.74 5.42
N VAL A 36 2.37 -1.63 5.17
CA VAL A 36 3.13 -1.39 3.93
C VAL A 36 4.62 -1.43 4.25
N CYS A 37 5.35 -2.26 3.51
CA CYS A 37 6.80 -2.34 3.60
C CYS A 37 7.44 -1.98 2.25
N VAL A 38 8.58 -1.29 2.30
CA VAL A 38 9.47 -1.08 1.15
C VAL A 38 10.79 -1.77 1.49
N GLY A 39 11.10 -2.86 0.76
CA GLY A 39 12.07 -3.86 1.21
C GLY A 39 11.68 -4.40 2.60
N ASP A 40 12.64 -4.46 3.52
CA ASP A 40 12.44 -5.00 4.88
C ASP A 40 11.92 -3.95 5.89
N GLN A 41 11.57 -2.75 5.44
CA GLN A 41 11.17 -1.65 6.31
C GLN A 41 9.68 -1.34 6.20
N SER A 42 8.97 -1.45 7.32
CA SER A 42 7.62 -0.89 7.44
C SER A 42 7.69 0.64 7.44
N ILE A 43 6.84 1.27 6.62
CA ILE A 43 6.76 2.73 6.48
C ILE A 43 5.57 3.32 7.23
N GLY A 44 4.80 2.47 7.91
CA GLY A 44 3.54 2.85 8.54
C GLY A 44 2.59 3.47 7.52
N ASN A 45 2.17 4.71 7.78
CA ASN A 45 1.26 5.47 6.92
C ASN A 45 1.96 6.55 6.08
N ASP A 46 3.30 6.59 6.05
CA ASP A 46 4.02 7.56 5.23
C ASP A 46 4.08 7.14 3.77
N LEU A 47 2.97 7.35 3.06
CA LEU A 47 2.85 7.03 1.63
C LEU A 47 3.64 7.99 0.74
N SER A 48 4.16 9.08 1.30
CA SER A 48 4.96 10.07 0.57
C SER A 48 6.40 9.62 0.31
N ARG A 49 6.80 8.47 0.90
CA ARG A 49 8.11 7.86 0.65
C ARG A 49 8.33 7.68 -0.85
N SER A 50 9.45 8.23 -1.32
CA SER A 50 9.89 8.06 -2.71
C SER A 50 10.37 6.63 -2.95
N LEU A 51 10.06 6.14 -4.15
CA LEU A 51 10.50 4.85 -4.67
C LEU A 51 11.58 5.04 -5.73
N ALA A 52 12.52 4.11 -5.75
CA ALA A 52 13.53 3.94 -6.77
C ALA A 52 13.24 2.69 -7.62
N ASP A 53 13.86 2.63 -8.80
CA ASP A 53 13.77 1.44 -9.65
C ASP A 53 14.38 0.23 -8.92
N GLY A 54 13.63 -0.86 -8.89
CA GLY A 54 14.01 -2.08 -8.18
C GLY A 54 13.52 -2.15 -6.73
N ASP A 55 12.88 -1.10 -6.19
CA ASP A 55 12.24 -1.21 -4.87
C ASP A 55 11.10 -2.22 -4.90
N GLU A 56 11.10 -3.12 -3.92
CA GLU A 56 10.03 -4.10 -3.70
C GLU A 56 9.04 -3.56 -2.66
N ILE A 57 7.74 -3.69 -2.95
CA ILE A 57 6.67 -3.33 -2.02
C ILE A 57 5.91 -4.57 -1.59
N LEU A 58 5.76 -4.71 -0.28
CA LEU A 58 4.93 -5.74 0.33
C LEU A 58 3.73 -5.11 1.03
N LEU A 59 2.54 -5.60 0.71
CA LEU A 59 1.29 -5.27 1.39
C LEU A 59 0.89 -6.47 2.26
N VAL A 60 0.86 -6.28 3.58
CA VAL A 60 0.51 -7.35 4.52
C VAL A 60 -0.81 -7.00 5.19
N SER A 61 -1.81 -7.85 4.99
CA SER A 61 -3.03 -7.86 5.80
C SER A 61 -2.89 -8.88 6.93
N PRO A 62 -3.37 -8.58 8.15
CA PRO A 62 -3.34 -9.53 9.25
C PRO A 62 -4.29 -10.68 8.96
N VAL A 63 -3.87 -11.88 9.36
CA VAL A 63 -4.74 -13.07 9.34
C VAL A 63 -5.63 -13.01 10.59
N SER A 64 -6.91 -12.71 10.39
CA SER A 64 -7.93 -12.74 11.44
C SER A 64 -8.44 -14.18 11.61
N GLY A 65 -7.69 -15.02 12.30
CA GLY A 65 -8.09 -16.40 12.60
C GLY A 65 -7.33 -16.93 13.80
N GLY A 66 -7.98 -16.94 14.95
CA GLY A 66 -7.53 -17.60 16.18
C GLY A 66 -8.43 -18.76 16.53
#